data_AF-A0A317L0G0-F1
#
_entry.id   AF-A0A317L0G0-F1
#
_cell.length_a   1.000
_cell.length_b   1.000
_cell.length_c   1.000
_cell.angle_alpha   90.00
_cell.angle_beta   90.00
_cell.angle_gamma   90.00
#
_symmetry.space_group_name_H-M   'P 1'
#
loop_
_entity.id
_entity.type
_entity.pdbx_description
1 polymer ?
#
loop_
_entity_poly.entity_id
_entity_poly.type
_entity_poly.pdbx_seq_one_letter_code
_entity_poly.pdbx_strand_id
1 'polypeptide(L)'
;MSRNWSTWLVYLFIGLAAIGFTVTLFTDTFGLIRSLLFSLIIGAIIFGAFYFLFLRKRSTNELKKYRKAVKQSKQKYKTNFTRKSSTATKPKPTFTANKSPLKHRKNAPHLRVIEGNANNKKRKNRASL
;
A
#
# COMPACT_ATOMS: atom_id res chain seq x y z
N MET A 1 40.51 -36.10 24.37
CA MET A 1 41.14 -35.88 23.04
C MET A 1 40.11 -36.22 21.95
N SER A 2 39.23 -35.27 21.60
CA SER A 2 38.20 -35.49 20.59
C SER A 2 38.83 -35.42 19.19
N ARG A 3 38.89 -36.55 18.48
CA ARG A 3 39.38 -36.60 17.09
C ARG A 3 38.53 -35.68 16.20
N ASN A 4 39.18 -34.68 15.65
CA ASN A 4 38.65 -33.64 14.75
C ASN A 4 38.38 -34.20 13.34
N TRP A 5 37.63 -35.30 13.26
CA TRP A 5 37.27 -35.99 12.02
C TRP A 5 36.64 -35.06 10.97
N SER A 6 35.87 -34.07 11.43
CA SER A 6 35.29 -33.02 10.58
C SER A 6 36.34 -32.22 9.82
N THR A 7 37.52 -31.99 10.41
CA THR A 7 38.62 -31.27 9.75
C THR A 7 39.15 -32.06 8.56
N TRP A 8 39.29 -33.38 8.70
CA TRP A 8 39.70 -34.26 7.59
C TRP A 8 38.66 -34.28 6.46
N LEU A 9 37.37 -34.32 6.79
CA LEU A 9 36.30 -34.22 5.80
C LEU A 9 36.34 -32.88 5.05
N VAL A 10 36.55 -31.77 5.75
CA VAL A 10 36.67 -30.44 5.13
C VAL A 10 37.85 -30.41 4.15
N TYR A 11 39.01 -30.93 4.52
CA TYR A 11 40.15 -31.02 3.61
C TYR A 11 39.87 -31.91 2.40
N LEU A 12 39.16 -33.02 2.58
CA LEU A 12 38.72 -33.88 1.48
C LEU A 12 37.83 -33.12 0.49
N PHE A 13 36.83 -32.38 0.99
CA PHE A 13 35.94 -31.58 0.15
C PHE A 13 36.68 -30.44 -0.56
N ILE A 14 37.61 -29.76 0.14
CA ILE A 14 38.45 -28.72 -0.48
C ILE A 14 39.29 -29.32 -1.61
N GLY A 15 39.93 -30.46 -1.37
CA GLY A 15 40.76 -31.13 -2.38
C GLY A 15 39.94 -31.55 -3.60
N LEU A 16 38.78 -32.15 -3.37
CA LEU A 16 37.88 -32.59 -4.45
C LEU A 16 37.34 -31.40 -5.25
N ALA A 17 36.98 -30.31 -4.57
CA ALA A 17 36.53 -29.07 -5.21
C ALA A 17 37.64 -28.45 -6.06
N ALA A 18 38.87 -28.38 -5.55
CA ALA A 18 40.01 -27.85 -6.30
C ALA A 18 40.31 -28.67 -7.57
N ILE A 19 40.28 -30.00 -7.46
CA ILE A 19 40.50 -30.89 -8.60
C ILE A 19 39.38 -30.73 -9.63
N GLY A 20 38.11 -30.78 -9.20
CA GLY A 20 36.96 -30.60 -10.09
C GLY A 20 36.97 -29.23 -10.78
N PHE A 21 37.33 -28.17 -10.05
CA PHE A 21 37.47 -26.84 -10.61
C PHE A 21 38.62 -26.74 -11.61
N THR A 22 39.77 -27.35 -11.33
CA THR A 22 40.92 -27.34 -12.23
C THR A 22 40.61 -28.08 -13.52
N VAL A 23 40.00 -29.27 -13.45
CA VAL A 23 39.61 -30.03 -14.66
C VAL A 23 38.62 -29.23 -15.50
N THR A 24 37.57 -28.70 -14.88
CA THR A 24 36.56 -27.89 -15.60
C THR A 24 37.15 -26.61 -16.20
N LEU A 25 38.19 -26.04 -15.59
CA LEU A 25 38.89 -24.88 -16.13
C LEU A 25 39.60 -25.19 -17.45
N PHE A 26 40.20 -26.37 -17.59
CA PHE A 26 40.89 -26.79 -18.81
C PHE A 26 39.98 -27.41 -19.87
N THR A 27 38.91 -28.11 -19.46
CA THR A 27 38.01 -28.78 -20.41
C THR A 27 36.89 -27.87 -20.92
N ASP A 28 36.35 -26.99 -20.09
CA ASP A 28 35.23 -26.11 -20.46
C ASP A 28 35.24 -24.79 -19.66
N THR A 29 36.23 -23.94 -19.97
CA THR A 29 36.34 -22.60 -19.37
C THR A 29 35.10 -21.74 -19.65
N PHE A 30 34.52 -21.85 -20.85
CA PHE A 30 33.35 -21.07 -21.25
C PHE A 30 32.10 -21.49 -20.48
N GLY A 31 31.91 -22.79 -20.24
CA GLY A 31 30.84 -23.33 -19.40
C GLY A 31 30.94 -22.84 -17.97
N LEU A 32 32.14 -22.79 -17.39
CA LEU A 32 32.35 -22.23 -16.05
C LEU A 32 31.93 -20.76 -15.97
N ILE A 33 32.37 -19.92 -16.91
CA ILE A 33 32.03 -18.50 -16.95
C ILE A 33 30.51 -18.30 -17.11
N ARG A 34 29.88 -19.08 -18.00
CA ARG A 34 28.42 -19.06 -18.17
C ARG A 34 27.71 -19.47 -16.89
N SER A 35 28.14 -20.53 -16.23
CA SER A 35 27.54 -21.00 -14.97
C SER A 35 27.66 -19.95 -13.86
N LEU A 36 28.80 -19.26 -13.77
CA LEU A 36 29.03 -18.20 -12.81
C LEU A 36 28.11 -17.00 -13.08
N LEU A 37 27.97 -16.62 -14.36
CA LEU A 37 27.08 -15.55 -14.76
C LEU A 37 25.61 -15.91 -14.50
N PHE A 38 25.18 -17.12 -14.81
CA PHE A 38 23.84 -17.61 -14.48
C PHE A 38 23.59 -17.60 -12.97
N SER A 39 24.55 -18.07 -12.17
CA SER A 39 24.46 -18.01 -10.70
C SER A 39 24.28 -16.59 -10.20
N LEU A 40 25.06 -15.64 -10.75
CA LEU A 40 24.94 -14.23 -10.42
C LEU A 40 23.58 -13.66 -10.81
N ILE A 41 23.09 -13.97 -12.01
CA ILE A 41 21.78 -13.53 -12.52
C ILE A 41 20.66 -14.08 -11.62
N ILE A 42 20.70 -15.38 -11.29
CA ILE A 42 19.70 -16.01 -10.43
C ILE A 42 19.74 -15.40 -9.03
N GLY A 43 20.93 -15.19 -8.46
CA GLY A 43 21.09 -14.50 -7.18
C GLY A 43 20.53 -13.08 -7.20
N ALA A 44 20.79 -12.32 -8.27
CA ALA A 44 20.25 -10.97 -8.46
C ALA A 44 18.74 -10.96 -8.62
N ILE A 45 18.16 -11.94 -9.34
CA ILE A 45 16.70 -12.08 -9.50
C ILE A 45 16.07 -12.39 -8.14
N ILE A 46 16.62 -13.33 -7.37
CA ILE A 46 16.11 -13.69 -6.05
C ILE A 46 16.18 -12.47 -5.13
N PHE A 47 17.34 -11.82 -5.04
CA PHE A 47 17.52 -10.63 -4.23
C PHE A 47 16.57 -9.50 -4.66
N GLY A 48 16.44 -9.26 -5.96
CA GLY A 48 15.54 -8.28 -6.54
C GLY A 48 14.07 -8.58 -6.23
N ALA A 49 13.66 -9.85 -6.33
CA ALA A 49 12.32 -10.30 -6.00
C ALA A 49 12.02 -10.11 -4.50
N PHE A 50 12.94 -10.52 -3.62
CA PHE A 50 12.80 -10.29 -2.18
C PHE A 50 12.74 -8.81 -1.84
N TYR A 51 13.65 -8.00 -2.38
CA TYR A 51 13.66 -6.55 -2.18
C TYR A 51 12.36 -5.91 -2.68
N PHE A 52 11.90 -6.28 -3.87
CA PHE A 52 10.67 -5.75 -4.44
C PHE A 52 9.42 -6.17 -3.66
N LEU A 53 9.35 -7.42 -3.18
CA LEU A 53 8.19 -7.89 -2.44
C LEU A 53 8.13 -7.32 -1.02
N PHE A 54 9.27 -7.23 -0.32
CA PHE A 54 9.34 -6.78 1.07
C PHE A 54 9.48 -5.26 1.21
N LEU A 55 10.41 -4.62 0.49
CA LEU A 55 10.67 -3.18 0.65
C LEU A 55 9.65 -2.30 -0.10
N ARG A 56 9.14 -2.74 -1.26
CA ARG A 56 8.15 -1.93 -2.02
C ARG A 56 6.82 -1.77 -1.28
N LYS A 57 6.40 -2.77 -0.49
CA LYS A 57 5.13 -2.72 0.26
C LYS A 57 5.15 -1.75 1.44
N ARG A 58 6.31 -1.43 2.02
CA ARG A 58 6.41 -0.56 3.21
C ARG A 58 6.33 0.95 2.89
N SER A 59 6.93 1.41 1.79
CA SER A 59 7.22 2.84 1.61
C SER A 59 6.00 3.73 1.29
N THR A 60 4.98 3.23 0.58
CA THR A 60 4.01 4.15 -0.05
C THR A 60 2.70 4.35 0.68
N ASN A 61 2.32 3.52 1.65
CA ASN A 61 0.96 3.61 2.21
C ASN A 61 0.77 4.81 3.14
N GLU A 62 1.72 5.09 4.02
CA GLU A 62 1.57 6.14 5.04
C GLU A 62 1.73 7.54 4.45
N LEU A 63 2.75 7.72 3.60
CA LEU A 63 3.00 8.98 2.88
C LEU A 63 1.83 9.35 1.95
N LYS A 64 1.21 8.35 1.29
CA LYS A 64 -0.01 8.57 0.48
C LYS A 64 -1.22 8.92 1.34
N LYS A 65 -1.41 8.27 2.50
CA LYS A 65 -2.49 8.59 3.44
C LYS A 65 -2.33 10.00 4.01
N TYR A 66 -1.13 10.38 4.43
CA TYR A 66 -0.82 11.73 4.91
C TYR A 66 -1.10 12.78 3.84
N ARG A 67 -0.59 12.61 2.61
CA ARG A 67 -0.85 13.54 1.49
C ARG A 67 -2.36 13.71 1.22
N LYS A 68 -3.14 12.61 1.26
CA LYS A 68 -4.61 12.66 1.11
C LYS A 68 -5.27 13.43 2.26
N ALA A 69 -4.88 13.15 3.50
CA ALA A 69 -5.42 13.82 4.69
C ALA A 69 -5.12 15.33 4.67
N VAL A 70 -3.89 15.73 4.31
CA VAL A 70 -3.51 17.14 4.17
C VAL A 70 -4.34 17.84 3.08
N LYS A 71 -4.53 17.19 1.92
CA LYS A 71 -5.35 17.77 0.83
C LYS A 71 -6.81 17.95 1.27
N GLN A 72 -7.37 16.96 1.96
CA GLN A 72 -8.74 17.03 2.50
C GLN A 72 -8.88 18.14 3.55
N SER A 73 -7.91 18.26 4.47
CA SER A 73 -7.88 19.32 5.48
C SER A 73 -7.81 20.70 4.81
N LYS A 74 -6.84 20.92 3.90
CA LYS A 74 -6.71 22.18 3.16
C LYS A 74 -7.99 22.54 2.39
N GLN A 75 -8.67 21.57 1.78
CA GLN A 75 -9.94 21.81 1.08
C GLN A 75 -11.09 22.17 2.03
N LYS A 76 -11.15 21.55 3.22
CA LYS A 76 -12.16 21.88 4.25
C LYS A 76 -11.98 23.29 4.79
N TYR A 77 -10.75 23.75 5.00
CA TYR A 77 -10.50 25.08 5.56
C TYR A 77 -10.43 26.20 4.52
N LYS A 78 -10.15 25.90 3.23
CA LYS A 78 -10.22 26.90 2.14
C LYS A 78 -11.62 27.49 1.92
N THR A 79 -12.69 26.72 2.18
CA THR A 79 -14.07 27.19 2.01
C THR A 79 -14.60 28.01 3.20
N ASN A 80 -13.87 28.06 4.32
CA ASN A 80 -14.27 28.83 5.51
C ASN A 80 -13.65 30.23 5.55
N PHE A 81 -12.58 30.49 4.79
CA PHE A 81 -12.00 31.83 4.69
C PHE A 81 -12.78 32.76 3.74
N THR A 82 -13.50 32.21 2.77
CA THR A 82 -14.30 32.99 1.79
C THR A 82 -15.78 33.15 2.17
N ARG A 83 -16.25 32.59 3.29
CA ARG A 83 -17.64 32.70 3.77
C ARG A 83 -17.80 33.56 5.04
N LYS A 84 -16.92 34.53 5.24
CA LYS A 84 -17.18 35.65 6.16
C LYS A 84 -17.31 36.94 5.36
N SER A 85 -18.42 37.08 4.63
CA SER A 85 -18.99 38.35 4.15
C SER A 85 -20.01 38.03 3.06
N SER A 86 -21.30 38.02 3.44
CA SER A 86 -22.36 38.71 2.69
C SER A 86 -23.73 38.37 3.30
N THR A 87 -24.08 39.13 4.33
CA THR A 87 -25.48 39.49 4.54
C THR A 87 -25.87 40.41 3.38
N ALA A 88 -26.54 39.92 2.33
CA ALA A 88 -27.19 40.77 1.33
C ALA A 88 -28.00 39.96 0.30
N THR A 89 -29.31 40.21 0.32
CA THR A 89 -30.22 40.31 -0.83
C THR A 89 -30.23 39.20 -1.90
N LYS A 90 -31.36 38.47 -1.90
CA LYS A 90 -31.83 37.61 -2.98
C LYS A 90 -31.92 38.38 -4.30
N PRO A 91 -31.41 37.87 -5.44
CA PRO A 91 -31.93 38.22 -6.75
C PRO A 91 -32.74 37.05 -7.33
N LYS A 92 -33.97 37.33 -7.76
CA LYS A 92 -34.73 36.47 -8.69
C LYS A 92 -33.97 36.41 -10.02
N PRO A 93 -33.90 35.24 -10.67
CA PRO A 93 -33.70 35.20 -12.11
C PRO A 93 -34.89 34.53 -12.79
N THR A 94 -35.50 35.30 -13.69
CA THR A 94 -36.39 34.88 -14.76
C THR A 94 -35.65 33.86 -15.64
N PHE A 95 -36.16 32.64 -15.77
CA PHE A 95 -35.63 31.66 -16.72
C PHE A 95 -36.69 31.26 -17.72
N THR A 96 -36.48 31.72 -18.95
CA THR A 96 -37.05 31.17 -20.17
C THR A 96 -36.65 29.71 -20.34
N ALA A 97 -37.51 29.00 -21.07
CA ALA A 97 -37.53 27.57 -21.25
C ALA A 97 -36.18 26.93 -21.62
N ASN A 98 -35.82 25.87 -20.91
CA ASN A 98 -35.29 24.64 -21.50
C ASN A 98 -35.44 23.51 -20.48
N LYS A 99 -36.51 22.73 -20.66
CA LYS A 99 -36.84 21.55 -19.85
C LYS A 99 -35.90 20.42 -20.25
N SER A 100 -34.90 20.11 -19.42
CA SER A 100 -34.38 18.75 -19.36
C SER A 100 -35.13 18.03 -18.24
N PRO A 101 -35.69 16.83 -18.47
CA PRO A 101 -36.35 16.07 -17.40
C PRO A 101 -35.26 15.52 -16.47
N LEU A 102 -34.87 16.32 -15.49
CA LEU A 102 -34.09 15.88 -14.34
C LEU A 102 -34.85 14.74 -13.67
N LYS A 103 -34.36 13.51 -13.91
CA LYS A 103 -34.77 12.27 -13.27
C LYS A 103 -35.06 12.52 -11.79
N HIS A 104 -36.35 12.48 -11.44
CA HIS A 104 -36.85 12.67 -10.10
C HIS A 104 -36.17 11.66 -9.16
N ARG A 105 -35.16 12.10 -8.40
CA ARG A 105 -34.56 11.29 -7.34
C ARG A 105 -35.58 11.22 -6.21
N LYS A 106 -36.41 10.17 -6.23
CA LYS A 106 -37.46 9.90 -5.22
C LYS A 106 -36.95 9.73 -3.78
N ASN A 107 -35.64 9.76 -3.55
CA ASN A 107 -35.05 9.55 -2.23
C ASN A 107 -34.13 10.75 -1.90
N ALA A 108 -34.72 11.83 -1.41
CA ALA A 108 -33.97 12.81 -0.62
C ALA A 108 -33.49 12.10 0.66
N PRO A 109 -32.19 12.11 1.00
CA PRO A 109 -31.72 11.51 2.24
C PRO A 109 -32.25 12.37 3.40
N HIS A 110 -33.29 11.89 4.07
CA HIS A 110 -33.78 12.45 5.32
C HIS A 110 -32.63 12.48 6.33
N LEU A 111 -32.29 13.67 6.81
CA LEU A 111 -31.35 13.87 7.91
C LEU A 111 -31.92 13.13 9.12
N ARG A 112 -31.32 12.00 9.49
CA ARG A 112 -31.58 11.39 10.78
C ARG A 112 -30.59 11.97 11.77
N VAL A 113 -31.11 12.49 12.88
CA VAL A 113 -30.29 12.87 14.02
C VAL A 113 -29.56 11.61 14.47
N ILE A 114 -28.23 11.65 14.51
CA ILE A 114 -27.44 10.58 15.12
C ILE A 114 -27.68 10.70 16.63
N GLU A 115 -28.66 9.95 17.14
CA GLU A 115 -28.86 9.82 18.56
C GLU A 115 -27.65 9.10 19.14
N GLY A 116 -26.82 9.84 19.89
CA GLY A 116 -25.68 9.27 20.60
C GLY A 116 -26.14 8.09 21.47
N ASN A 117 -25.30 7.07 21.55
CA ASN A 117 -25.50 5.78 22.25
C ASN A 117 -25.87 5.91 23.75
N ALA A 118 -25.92 7.11 24.34
CA ALA A 118 -26.19 7.26 25.77
C ALA A 118 -27.69 7.08 26.14
N ASN A 119 -28.64 7.46 25.28
CA ASN A 119 -30.07 7.58 25.69
C ASN A 119 -31.01 6.53 25.09
N ASN A 120 -30.54 5.74 24.11
CA ASN A 120 -31.35 4.74 23.39
C ASN A 120 -31.70 3.49 24.21
N LYS A 121 -31.02 3.26 25.35
CA LYS A 121 -31.42 2.22 26.32
C LYS A 121 -32.62 2.64 27.18
N LYS A 122 -32.86 3.94 27.40
CA LYS A 122 -33.91 4.43 28.32
C LYS A 122 -35.30 4.58 27.71
N ARG A 123 -35.43 4.48 26.37
CA ARG A 123 -36.70 4.72 25.66
C ARG A 123 -37.42 3.46 25.18
N LYS A 124 -36.86 2.26 25.39
CA LYS A 124 -37.51 1.00 24.99
C LYS A 124 -38.59 0.50 25.97
N ASN A 125 -38.67 1.06 27.18
CA ASN A 125 -39.65 0.70 28.20
C ASN A 125 -40.28 1.96 28.83
N ARG A 126 -40.93 2.80 28.02
CA ARG A 126 -41.86 3.81 28.52
C ARG A 126 -43.17 3.71 27.73
N ALA A 127 -43.83 2.58 27.91
CA ALA A 127 -45.28 2.51 27.98
C ALA A 127 -45.62 2.21 29.44
N SER A 128 -45.91 3.25 30.21
CA SER A 128 -46.60 3.13 31.49
C SER A 128 -47.29 4.46 31.78
N LEU A 129 -48.62 4.41 31.70
CA LEU A 129 -49.65 5.46 31.84
C LEU A 129 -49.74 6.50 30.72
#